data_AF-A0A7X6RJ74-F1
#
_entry.id   AF-A0A7X6RJ74-F1
#
_cell.length_a   1.000
_cell.length_b   1.000
_cell.length_c   1.000
_cell.angle_alpha   90.00
_cell.angle_beta   90.00
_cell.angle_gamma   90.00
#
_symmetry.space_group_name_H-M   'P 1'
#
loop_
_entity.id
_entity.type
_entity.pdbx_description
1 polymer ?
#
loop_
_entity_poly.entity_id
_entity_poly.type
_entity_poly.pdbx_seq_one_letter_code
_entity_poly.pdbx_strand_id
1 'polypeptide(L)'
;MAASGIRDVLERVLTIVRREPQDLSWQSRFRTEDELIAELTAHSERIARGDRGGVAELRRLFAPTGPLCEIAAAGGWLAEYTVLGNRLDELLAGDG
;
A
#
# COMPACT_ATOMS: atom_id res chain seq x y z
N MET A 1 -11.07 -5.45 -14.51
CA MET A 1 -9.80 -4.81 -14.95
C MET A 1 -9.20 -3.92 -13.87
N ALA A 2 -9.95 -2.99 -13.26
CA ALA A 2 -9.40 -2.13 -12.21
C ALA A 2 -9.06 -2.88 -10.90
N ALA A 3 -9.91 -3.82 -10.47
CA ALA A 3 -9.65 -4.64 -9.28
C ALA A 3 -8.36 -5.48 -9.37
N SER A 4 -8.03 -6.01 -10.56
CA SER A 4 -6.75 -6.69 -10.78
C SER A 4 -5.57 -5.72 -10.70
N GLY A 5 -5.69 -4.52 -11.28
CA GLY A 5 -4.61 -3.51 -11.20
C GLY A 5 -4.32 -3.03 -9.78
N ILE A 6 -5.35 -2.79 -8.96
CA ILE A 6 -5.17 -2.36 -7.55
C ILE A 6 -4.47 -3.47 -6.77
N ARG A 7 -4.89 -4.72 -6.99
CA ARG A 7 -4.25 -5.89 -6.39
C ARG A 7 -2.78 -6.00 -6.79
N ASP A 8 -2.45 -5.81 -8.08
CA ASP A 8 -1.08 -5.88 -8.57
C ASP A 8 -0.17 -4.85 -7.88
N VAL A 9 -0.69 -3.63 -7.64
CA VAL A 9 0.02 -2.60 -6.86
C VAL A 9 0.28 -3.07 -5.43
N LEU A 10 -0.74 -3.61 -4.75
CA LEU A 10 -0.61 -4.11 -3.39
C LEU A 10 0.37 -5.29 -3.28
N GLU A 11 0.35 -6.21 -4.24
CA GLU A 11 1.30 -7.33 -4.30
C GLU A 11 2.74 -6.85 -4.52
N ARG A 12 2.93 -5.79 -5.29
CA ARG A 12 4.25 -5.17 -5.48
C ARG A 12 4.76 -4.53 -4.19
N VAL A 13 3.91 -3.80 -3.46
CA VAL A 13 4.28 -3.23 -2.15
C VAL A 13 4.58 -4.35 -1.15
N LEU A 14 3.75 -5.39 -1.07
CA LEU A 14 4.01 -6.56 -0.23
C LEU A 14 5.34 -7.23 -0.55
N THR A 15 5.72 -7.30 -1.82
CA THR A 15 7.02 -7.85 -2.24
C THR A 15 8.17 -7.00 -1.69
N ILE A 16 8.08 -5.68 -1.74
CA ILE A 16 9.10 -4.77 -1.19
C ILE A 16 9.19 -4.93 0.33
N VAL A 17 8.05 -4.83 1.01
CA VAL A 17 7.96 -4.90 2.48
C VAL A 17 8.47 -6.23 3.03
N ARG A 18 8.28 -7.34 2.30
CA ARG A 18 8.77 -8.67 2.71
C ARG A 18 10.23 -8.93 2.38
N ARG A 19 10.84 -8.16 1.46
CA ARG A 19 12.18 -8.44 0.97
C ARG A 19 13.26 -7.93 1.92
N GLU A 20 13.02 -6.79 2.55
CA GLU A 20 13.99 -6.10 3.41
C GLU A 20 13.29 -5.60 4.68
N PRO A 21 14.01 -5.49 5.81
CA PRO A 21 13.44 -4.90 7.03
C PRO A 21 12.94 -3.49 6.78
N GLN A 22 11.80 -3.13 7.37
CA GLN A 22 11.20 -1.81 7.27
C GLN A 22 11.52 -0.98 8.51
N ASP A 23 11.92 0.27 8.30
CA ASP A 23 12.05 1.21 9.40
C ASP A 23 10.67 1.76 9.77
N LEU A 24 10.17 1.28 10.92
CA LEU A 24 8.89 1.69 11.50
C LEU A 24 9.05 2.69 12.65
N SER A 25 10.23 3.26 12.86
CA SER A 25 10.53 4.10 14.03
C SER A 25 9.63 5.34 14.15
N TRP A 26 9.13 5.82 13.01
CA TRP A 26 8.25 6.98 12.92
C TRP A 26 6.76 6.61 12.80
N GLN A 27 6.43 5.32 12.83
CA GLN A 27 5.07 4.85 12.66
C GLN A 27 4.29 4.86 13.97
N SER A 28 3.16 5.55 13.97
CA SER A 28 2.15 5.45 15.04
C SER A 28 1.17 4.30 14.81
N ARG A 29 1.01 3.86 13.56
CA ARG A 29 0.04 2.84 13.15
C ARG A 29 0.56 1.42 13.24
N PHE A 30 1.79 1.21 12.78
CA PHE A 30 2.40 -0.13 12.69
C PHE A 30 3.53 -0.22 13.69
N ARG A 31 3.43 -1.16 14.63
CA ARG A 31 4.48 -1.47 15.59
C ARG A 31 5.43 -2.55 15.09
N THR A 32 4.96 -3.39 14.17
CA THR A 32 5.73 -4.48 13.58
C THR A 32 5.51 -4.57 12.08
N GLU A 33 6.47 -5.18 11.38
CA GLU A 33 6.34 -5.50 9.96
C GLU A 33 5.18 -6.47 9.70
N ASP A 34 4.93 -7.40 10.62
CA ASP A 34 3.81 -8.33 10.53
C ASP A 34 2.45 -7.62 10.52
N GLU A 35 2.28 -6.56 11.33
CA GLU A 35 1.06 -5.75 11.31
C GLU A 35 0.85 -5.06 9.95
N LEU A 36 1.93 -4.46 9.41
CA LEU A 36 1.92 -3.84 8.08
C LEU A 36 1.58 -4.85 6.98
N ILE A 37 2.26 -6.00 6.99
CA ILE A 37 2.05 -7.07 6.01
C ILE A 37 0.63 -7.63 6.11
N ALA A 38 0.13 -7.85 7.32
CA ALA A 38 -1.22 -8.36 7.54
C ALA A 38 -2.28 -7.40 7.01
N GLU A 39 -2.13 -6.10 7.26
CA GLU A 39 -3.08 -5.09 6.78
C GLU A 39 -3.07 -4.99 5.24
N LEU A 40 -1.89 -4.92 4.62
CA LEU A 40 -1.77 -4.90 3.16
C LEU A 40 -2.32 -6.18 2.50
N THR A 41 -2.09 -7.34 3.14
CA THR A 41 -2.62 -8.63 2.68
C THR A 41 -4.14 -8.64 2.77
N ALA A 42 -4.72 -8.20 3.89
CA ALA A 42 -6.16 -8.12 4.06
C ALA A 42 -6.82 -7.20 3.02
N HIS A 43 -6.20 -6.06 2.71
CA HIS A 43 -6.68 -5.18 1.64
C HIS A 43 -6.61 -5.84 0.26
N SER A 44 -5.50 -6.51 -0.06
CA SER A 44 -5.33 -7.23 -1.33
C SER A 44 -6.42 -8.30 -1.51
N GLU A 45 -6.69 -9.09 -0.48
CA GLU A 45 -7.74 -10.11 -0.50
C GLU A 45 -9.15 -9.54 -0.64
N ARG A 46 -9.45 -8.41 0.01
CA ARG A 46 -10.75 -7.73 -0.12
C ARG A 46 -10.98 -7.27 -1.55
N ILE A 47 -9.98 -6.62 -2.15
CA ILE A 47 -10.03 -6.20 -3.56
C ILE A 47 -10.19 -7.41 -4.49
N ALA A 48 -9.52 -8.52 -4.21
CA ALA A 48 -9.65 -9.76 -4.98
C ALA A 48 -11.09 -10.32 -4.96
N ARG A 49 -11.82 -10.14 -3.85
CA ARG A 49 -13.23 -10.53 -3.71
C ARG A 49 -14.21 -9.49 -4.28
N GLY A 50 -13.72 -8.39 -4.86
CA GLY A 50 -14.54 -7.28 -5.34
C GLY A 50 -15.09 -6.37 -4.24
N ASP A 51 -14.66 -6.57 -2.98
CA ASP A 51 -15.03 -5.70 -1.87
C ASP A 51 -14.17 -4.43 -1.89
N ARG A 52 -14.78 -3.35 -2.37
CA ARG A 52 -14.17 -2.01 -2.44
C ARG A 52 -14.35 -1.18 -1.17
N GLY A 53 -14.97 -1.72 -0.12
CA GLY A 53 -15.17 -1.01 1.15
C GLY A 53 -13.87 -0.55 1.84
N GLY A 54 -12.72 -1.13 1.46
CA GLY A 54 -11.39 -0.75 1.94
C GLY A 54 -10.67 0.33 1.12
N VAL A 55 -11.23 0.81 -0.01
CA VAL A 55 -10.53 1.73 -0.93
C VAL A 55 -10.19 3.08 -0.28
N ALA A 56 -11.10 3.62 0.54
CA ALA A 56 -10.84 4.89 1.24
C ALA A 56 -9.68 4.77 2.24
N GLU A 57 -9.53 3.61 2.88
CA GLU A 57 -8.39 3.33 3.75
C GLU A 57 -7.11 3.16 2.95
N LEU A 58 -7.17 2.46 1.81
CA LEU A 58 -6.04 2.33 0.89
C LEU A 58 -5.50 3.70 0.46
N ARG A 59 -6.40 4.64 0.12
CA ARG A 59 -6.02 6.02 -0.20
C ARG A 59 -5.33 6.73 0.95
N ARG A 60 -5.75 6.49 2.19
CA ARG A 60 -5.09 7.06 3.38
C ARG A 60 -3.71 6.47 3.61
N LEU A 61 -3.55 5.15 3.43
CA LEU A 61 -2.26 4.47 3.55
C LEU A 61 -1.24 5.01 2.54
N PHE A 62 -1.68 5.26 1.30
CA PHE A 62 -0.86 5.78 0.21
C PHE A 62 -0.87 7.32 0.10
N ALA A 63 -1.52 8.05 1.01
CA ALA A 63 -1.55 9.50 0.93
C ALA A 63 -0.13 10.10 1.05
N PRO A 64 0.11 11.29 0.49
CA PRO A 64 1.30 12.07 0.81
C PRO A 64 1.42 12.20 2.33
N THR A 65 2.61 11.97 2.87
CA THR A 65 2.87 11.90 4.33
C THR A 65 2.00 10.88 5.08
N GLY A 66 1.41 9.91 4.38
CA GLY A 66 0.73 8.78 4.98
C GLY A 66 1.70 7.70 5.44
N PRO A 67 1.20 6.65 6.12
CA PRO A 67 2.05 5.59 6.68
C PRO A 67 3.03 4.97 5.68
N LEU A 68 2.57 4.62 4.46
CA LEU A 68 3.46 4.01 3.47
C LEU A 68 4.48 4.99 2.89
N CYS A 69 4.15 6.28 2.80
CA CYS A 69 5.10 7.30 2.35
C CYS A 69 6.26 7.43 3.33
N GLU A 70 5.95 7.47 4.63
CA GLU A 70 6.95 7.57 5.69
C GLU A 70 7.83 6.32 5.76
N ILE A 71 7.22 5.13 5.70
CA ILE A 71 7.95 3.86 5.67
C ILE A 71 8.85 3.78 4.43
N ALA A 72 8.37 4.19 3.25
CA ALA A 72 9.16 4.19 2.03
C ALA A 72 10.32 5.18 2.07
N ALA A 73 10.11 6.36 2.67
CA ALA A 73 11.17 7.33 2.87
C ALA A 73 12.26 6.79 3.82
N ALA A 74 11.86 6.20 4.95
CA ALA A 74 12.78 5.66 5.94
C ALA A 74 13.51 4.40 5.43
N GLY A 75 12.80 3.53 4.70
CA GLY A 75 13.34 2.30 4.10
C GLY A 75 14.04 2.49 2.75
N GLY A 76 14.14 3.71 2.22
CA GLY A 76 14.90 4.00 1.01
C GLY A 76 14.25 3.58 -0.33
N TRP A 77 12.95 3.29 -0.35
CA TRP A 77 12.19 2.86 -1.54
C TRP A 77 11.13 3.89 -1.98
N LEU A 78 11.35 5.16 -1.64
CA LEU A 78 10.41 6.25 -1.95
C LEU A 78 10.16 6.43 -3.46
N ALA A 79 11.14 6.12 -4.31
CA ALA A 79 11.00 6.19 -5.77
C ALA A 79 9.99 5.15 -6.27
N GLU A 80 10.12 3.90 -5.83
CA GLU A 80 9.19 2.81 -6.13
C GLU A 80 7.80 3.09 -5.57
N TYR A 81 7.72 3.58 -4.32
CA TYR A 81 6.47 4.03 -3.72
C TYR A 81 5.75 5.07 -4.59
N THR A 82 6.47 6.08 -5.08
CA THR A 82 5.88 7.15 -5.91
C THR A 82 5.27 6.60 -7.20
N VAL A 83 5.97 5.68 -7.88
CA VAL A 83 5.47 5.02 -9.08
C VAL A 83 4.20 4.21 -8.79
N LEU A 84 4.21 3.44 -7.69
CA LEU A 84 3.09 2.60 -7.29
C LEU A 84 1.88 3.40 -6.81
N GLY A 85 2.11 4.49 -6.08
CA GLY A 85 1.08 5.43 -5.63
C GLY A 85 0.38 6.12 -6.81
N ASN A 86 1.15 6.65 -7.76
CA ASN A 86 0.58 7.24 -8.98
C ASN A 86 -0.26 6.22 -9.75
N ARG A 87 0.22 4.98 -9.87
CA ARG A 87 -0.53 3.92 -10.53
C ARG A 87 -1.83 3.58 -9.79
N LEU A 88 -1.80 3.55 -8.47
CA LEU A 88 -2.99 3.35 -7.66
C LEU A 88 -4.01 4.47 -7.88
N ASP A 89 -3.56 5.72 -7.90
CA ASP A 89 -4.43 6.88 -8.11
C ASP A 89 -5.11 6.83 -9.48
N GLU A 90 -4.39 6.48 -10.55
CA GLU A 90 -4.96 6.27 -11.88
C GLU A 90 -6.07 5.21 -11.88
N LEU A 91 -5.81 4.06 -11.23
CA LEU A 91 -6.75 2.95 -11.14
C LEU A 91 -8.00 3.32 -10.36
N LEU A 92 -7.85 4.14 -9.32
CA LEU A 92 -8.94 4.60 -8.48
C LEU A 92 -9.71 5.79 -9.07
N ALA A 93 -9.12 6.54 -10.00
CA ALA A 93 -9.76 7.63 -10.72
C ALA A 93 -10.53 7.13 -11.96
N GLY A 94 -10.04 6.08 -12.63
CA GLY A 94 -10.70 5.46 -13.78
C GLY A 94 -11.87 4.52 -13.45
N ASP A 95 -12.17 4.32 -12.17
CA ASP A 95 -13.28 3.50 -11.65
C ASP A 95 -14.52 4.35 -11.27
N GLY A 96 -14.54 5.64 -11.65
CA GLY A 96 -15.61 6.61 -11.43
C GLY A 96 -16.56 6.79 -12.62
#